data_AF-A0A2E3AWP8-F1
#
_entry.id   AF-A0A2E3AWP8-F1
#
_cell.length_a   1.000
_cell.length_b   1.000
_cell.length_c   1.000
_cell.angle_alpha   90.00
_cell.angle_beta   90.00
_cell.angle_gamma   90.00
#
_symmetry.space_group_name_H-M   'P 1'
#
loop_
_entity.id
_entity.type
_entity.pdbx_description
1 polymer ?
#
loop_
_entity_poly.entity_id
_entity_poly.type
_entity_poly.pdbx_seq_one_letter_code
_entity_poly.pdbx_strand_id
1 'polypeptide(L)'
;MSIKRIIGLALALVGGWLFWGGAATVNILVNRGSSLSDALMQPPTSLVRLVATGLVLLGGLAIMAGKGFGRWIALAGILLFTLLAGLMVASGADPILWTDEAVISGVLWVLFVGLVVTKRS
;
A
#
# COMPACT_ATOMS: atom_id res chain seq x y z
N MET A 1 -17.16 4.00 -17.76
CA MET A 1 -16.20 4.49 -16.73
C MET A 1 -14.92 4.92 -17.44
N SER A 2 -14.34 6.08 -17.13
CA SER A 2 -13.03 6.48 -17.70
C SER A 2 -11.93 5.52 -17.22
N ILE A 3 -10.94 5.21 -18.07
CA ILE A 3 -9.81 4.31 -17.74
C ILE A 3 -9.13 4.74 -16.43
N LYS A 4 -8.99 6.05 -16.19
CA LYS A 4 -8.42 6.58 -14.94
C LYS A 4 -9.19 6.14 -13.70
N ARG A 5 -10.52 6.10 -13.80
CA ARG A 5 -11.38 5.64 -12.68
C ARG A 5 -11.29 4.14 -12.47
N ILE A 6 -11.09 3.37 -13.54
CA ILE A 6 -10.83 1.92 -13.46
C ILE A 6 -9.50 1.67 -12.75
N ILE A 7 -8.45 2.41 -13.13
CA ILE A 7 -7.14 2.32 -12.47
C ILE A 7 -7.23 2.79 -11.01
N GLY A 8 -7.98 3.85 -10.73
CA GLY A 8 -8.26 4.30 -9.36
C GLY A 8 -8.97 3.24 -8.53
N LEU A 9 -9.95 2.55 -9.10
CA LEU A 9 -10.63 1.42 -8.46
C LEU A 9 -9.66 0.26 -8.22
N ALA A 10 -8.82 -0.10 -9.19
CA ALA A 10 -7.82 -1.16 -9.02
C ALA A 10 -6.83 -0.81 -7.89
N LEU A 11 -6.34 0.43 -7.83
CA LEU A 11 -5.50 0.92 -6.73
C LEU A 11 -6.23 0.85 -5.38
N ALA A 12 -7.51 1.23 -5.34
CA ALA A 12 -8.31 1.15 -4.11
C ALA A 12 -8.50 -0.30 -3.65
N LEU A 13 -8.80 -1.23 -4.56
CA LEU A 13 -8.98 -2.64 -4.23
C LEU A 13 -7.69 -3.28 -3.75
N VAL A 14 -6.57 -3.06 -4.45
CA VAL A 14 -5.26 -3.59 -4.02
C VAL A 14 -4.83 -2.94 -2.70
N GLY A 15 -4.93 -1.61 -2.59
CA GLY A 15 -4.60 -0.89 -1.35
C GLY A 15 -5.45 -1.36 -0.16
N GLY A 16 -6.76 -1.55 -0.37
CA GLY A 16 -7.68 -2.05 0.64
C GLY A 16 -7.38 -3.49 1.06
N TRP A 17 -7.07 -4.38 0.10
CA TRP A 17 -6.67 -5.76 0.40
C TRP A 17 -5.39 -5.81 1.23
N LEU A 18 -4.38 -5.00 0.88
CA LEU A 18 -3.12 -4.92 1.61
C LEU A 18 -3.30 -4.33 3.00
N PHE A 19 -4.13 -3.29 3.12
CA PHE A 19 -4.46 -2.66 4.39
C PHE A 19 -5.17 -3.64 5.31
N TRP A 20 -6.16 -4.38 4.79
CA TRP A 20 -6.84 -5.43 5.54
C TRP A 20 -5.88 -6.52 6.01
N GLY A 21 -4.98 -6.99 5.13
CA GLY A 21 -3.96 -7.96 5.51
C GLY A 21 -3.09 -7.49 6.67
N GLY A 22 -2.59 -6.25 6.60
CA GLY A 22 -1.82 -5.66 7.70
C GLY A 22 -2.62 -5.50 8.99
N ALA A 23 -3.88 -5.05 8.90
CA ALA A 23 -4.73 -4.84 10.06
C ALA A 23 -5.13 -6.16 10.73
N ALA A 24 -5.38 -7.21 9.94
CA ALA A 24 -5.65 -8.54 10.43
C ALA A 24 -4.46 -9.11 11.21
N THR A 25 -3.23 -8.93 10.71
CA THR A 25 -2.01 -9.34 11.42
C THR A 25 -1.87 -8.62 12.76
N VAL A 26 -2.08 -7.30 12.79
CA VAL A 26 -2.06 -6.51 14.04
C VAL A 26 -3.14 -7.01 15.01
N ASN A 27 -4.36 -7.24 14.53
CA ASN A 27 -5.46 -7.74 15.36
C ASN A 27 -5.14 -9.13 15.96
N ILE A 28 -4.50 -10.02 15.19
CA ILE A 28 -4.06 -11.33 15.69
C ILE A 28 -3.05 -11.19 16.82
N LEU A 29 -2.08 -10.28 16.71
CA LEU A 29 -1.08 -10.03 17.75
C LEU A 29 -1.72 -9.46 19.02
N VAL A 30 -2.63 -8.50 18.87
CA VAL A 30 -3.38 -7.93 20.00
C VAL A 30 -4.22 -9.00 20.70
N ASN A 31 -4.93 -9.84 19.95
CA ASN A 31 -5.71 -10.95 20.51
C ASN A 31 -4.86 -12.03 21.19
N ARG A 32 -3.55 -12.09 20.88
CA ARG A 32 -2.57 -12.98 21.54
C ARG A 32 -1.95 -12.36 22.80
N GLY A 33 -2.41 -11.17 23.21
CA GLY A 33 -1.99 -10.51 24.45
C GLY A 33 -0.95 -9.40 24.27
N SER A 34 -0.52 -9.09 23.03
CA SER A 34 0.35 -7.93 22.79
C SER A 34 -0.42 -6.62 22.93
N SER A 35 0.24 -5.58 23.45
CA SER A 35 -0.34 -4.23 23.40
C SER A 35 -0.45 -3.75 21.95
N LEU A 36 -1.38 -2.84 21.65
CA LEU A 36 -1.51 -2.27 20.30
C LEU A 36 -0.23 -1.56 19.84
N SER A 37 0.43 -0.84 20.75
CA SER A 37 1.70 -0.17 20.46
C SER A 37 2.78 -1.19 20.08
N ASP A 38 2.87 -2.30 20.81
CA ASP A 38 3.87 -3.34 20.50
C ASP A 38 3.53 -4.04 19.18
N ALA A 39 2.26 -4.37 18.93
CA ALA A 39 1.83 -4.99 17.68
C ALA A 39 2.10 -4.10 16.43
N LEU A 40 2.13 -2.78 16.61
CA LEU A 40 2.43 -1.82 15.54
C LEU A 40 3.93 -1.52 15.39
N MET A 41 4.68 -1.54 16.49
CA MET A 41 6.08 -1.08 16.55
C MET A 41 7.10 -2.22 16.62
N GLN A 42 6.69 -3.46 16.89
CA GLN A 42 7.55 -4.64 16.96
C GLN A 42 7.08 -5.75 16.02
N PRO A 43 7.58 -5.81 14.78
CA PRO A 43 8.48 -4.85 14.12
C PRO A 43 7.72 -3.59 13.61
N PRO A 44 8.38 -2.43 13.43
CA PRO A 44 7.73 -1.18 12.98
C PRO A 44 7.22 -1.24 11.53
N THR A 45 7.46 -2.36 10.85
CA THR A 45 6.99 -2.65 9.49
C THR A 45 5.46 -2.66 9.40
N SER A 46 4.75 -3.10 10.44
CA SER A 46 3.28 -3.14 10.49
C SER A 46 2.66 -1.75 10.38
N LEU A 47 3.16 -0.77 11.15
CA LEU A 47 2.68 0.60 11.10
C LEU A 47 2.93 1.23 9.73
N VAL A 48 4.17 1.11 9.22
CA VAL A 48 4.54 1.67 7.91
C VAL A 48 3.71 1.05 6.80
N ARG A 49 3.48 -0.27 6.85
CA ARG A 49 2.61 -0.98 5.91
C ARG A 49 1.19 -0.43 5.94
N LEU A 50 0.60 -0.25 7.12
CA LEU A 50 -0.76 0.28 7.25
C LEU A 50 -0.88 1.71 6.74
N VAL A 51 0.07 2.57 7.07
CA VAL A 51 0.08 3.96 6.57
C VAL A 51 0.24 3.98 5.06
N ALA A 52 1.20 3.24 4.52
CA ALA A 52 1.47 3.19 3.08
C ALA A 52 0.26 2.67 2.29
N THR A 53 -0.29 1.53 2.69
CA THR A 53 -1.45 0.89 2.03
C THR A 53 -2.74 1.69 2.22
N GLY A 54 -2.90 2.36 3.36
CA GLY A 54 -3.98 3.31 3.62
C GLY A 54 -3.93 4.51 2.68
N LEU A 55 -2.75 5.07 2.42
CA LEU A 55 -2.56 6.13 1.42
C LEU A 55 -2.88 5.64 0.00
N VAL A 56 -2.46 4.43 -0.37
CA VAL A 56 -2.82 3.85 -1.68
C VAL A 56 -4.33 3.71 -1.82
N LEU A 57 -5.01 3.18 -0.79
CA LEU A 57 -6.47 3.05 -0.75
C LEU A 57 -7.16 4.41 -0.92
N LEU A 58 -6.81 5.40 -0.08
CA LEU A 58 -7.41 6.73 -0.12
C LEU A 58 -7.13 7.45 -1.45
N GLY A 59 -5.91 7.30 -1.98
CA GLY A 59 -5.53 7.83 -3.29
C GLY A 59 -6.35 7.20 -4.42
N GLY A 60 -6.50 5.87 -4.42
CA GLY A 60 -7.32 5.12 -5.37
C GLY A 60 -8.79 5.55 -5.35
N LEU A 61 -9.39 5.66 -4.16
CA LEU A 61 -10.76 6.15 -3.97
C LEU A 61 -10.92 7.60 -4.45
N ALA A 62 -9.96 8.47 -4.17
CA ALA A 62 -9.97 9.85 -4.65
C ALA A 62 -9.90 9.92 -6.19
N ILE A 63 -9.06 9.10 -6.83
CA ILE A 63 -8.99 8.99 -8.30
C ILE A 63 -10.31 8.48 -8.88
N MET A 64 -10.90 7.45 -8.27
CA MET A 64 -12.20 6.90 -8.67
C MET A 64 -13.31 7.97 -8.59
N ALA A 65 -13.28 8.81 -7.56
CA ALA A 65 -14.17 9.95 -7.39
C ALA A 65 -13.86 11.14 -8.34
N GLY A 66 -12.84 11.03 -9.20
CA GLY A 66 -12.45 12.08 -10.15
C GLY A 66 -11.60 13.20 -9.54
N LYS A 67 -11.07 13.03 -8.33
CA LYS A 67 -10.26 14.04 -7.64
C LYS A 67 -8.80 13.94 -8.07
N GLY A 68 -8.30 14.96 -8.76
CA GLY A 68 -6.95 15.00 -9.32
C GLY A 68 -5.82 14.88 -8.29
N PHE A 69 -6.04 15.30 -7.04
CA PHE A 69 -5.05 15.15 -5.97
C PHE A 69 -4.83 13.69 -5.54
N GLY A 70 -5.77 12.77 -5.84
CA GLY A 70 -5.68 11.36 -5.45
C GLY A 70 -4.43 10.67 -5.98
N ARG A 71 -3.91 11.10 -7.14
CA ARG A 71 -2.64 10.60 -7.68
C ARG A 71 -1.45 10.85 -6.75
N TRP A 72 -1.42 11.99 -6.06
CA TRP A 72 -0.30 12.35 -5.19
C TRP A 72 -0.35 11.56 -3.88
N ILE A 73 -1.56 11.34 -3.35
CA ILE A 73 -1.77 10.47 -2.18
C ILE A 73 -1.37 9.04 -2.52
N ALA A 74 -1.83 8.51 -3.66
CA ALA A 74 -1.45 7.18 -4.11
C ALA A 74 0.07 7.06 -4.28
N LEU A 75 0.72 8.04 -4.93
CA LEU A 75 2.17 8.05 -5.10
C LEU A 75 2.91 8.02 -3.77
N ALA A 76 2.50 8.82 -2.79
CA ALA A 76 3.11 8.82 -1.46
C ALA A 76 3.01 7.44 -0.80
N GLY A 77 1.84 6.78 -0.88
CA GLY A 77 1.65 5.42 -0.39
C GLY A 77 2.54 4.40 -1.10
N ILE A 78 2.62 4.46 -2.44
CA ILE A 78 3.44 3.55 -3.24
C ILE A 78 4.93 3.72 -2.93
N LEU A 79 5.40 4.96 -2.81
CA LEU A 79 6.78 5.27 -2.44
C LEU A 79 7.13 4.71 -1.06
N LEU A 80 6.27 4.92 -0.06
CA LEU A 80 6.47 4.39 1.29
C LEU A 80 6.46 2.86 1.31
N PHE A 81 5.54 2.22 0.58
CA PHE A 81 5.48 0.76 0.50
C PHE A 81 6.70 0.16 -0.21
N THR A 82 7.15 0.80 -1.29
CA THR A 82 8.37 0.40 -2.02
C THR A 82 9.61 0.60 -1.15
N LEU A 83 9.69 1.72 -0.42
CA LEU A 83 10.78 2.00 0.51
C LEU A 83 10.83 0.95 1.62
N LEU A 84 9.68 0.57 2.18
CA LEU A 84 9.60 -0.49 3.19
C LEU A 84 10.21 -1.79 2.65
N ALA A 85 9.79 -2.25 1.47
CA ALA A 85 10.35 -3.45 0.85
C ALA A 85 11.87 -3.34 0.63
N GLY A 86 12.33 -2.20 0.12
CA GLY A 86 13.77 -1.94 -0.10
C GLY A 86 14.58 -1.92 1.20
N LEU A 87 14.04 -1.38 2.28
CA LEU A 87 14.69 -1.40 3.59
C LEU A 87 14.79 -2.80 4.19
N MET A 88 13.77 -3.65 3.99
CA MET A 88 13.79 -5.04 4.44
C MET A 88 14.84 -5.86 3.69
N VAL A 89 14.99 -5.63 2.38
CA VAL A 89 16.09 -6.20 1.58
C VAL A 89 17.44 -5.73 2.12
N ALA A 90 17.59 -4.40 2.31
CA ALA A 90 18.85 -3.81 2.75
C ALA A 90 19.26 -4.23 4.18
N SER A 91 18.29 -4.55 5.05
CA SER A 91 18.56 -5.03 6.41
C SER A 91 18.96 -6.51 6.45
N GLY A 92 18.99 -7.22 5.33
CA GLY A 92 19.25 -8.66 5.28
C GLY A 92 18.12 -9.49 5.89
N ALA A 93 16.88 -8.98 5.83
CA ALA A 93 15.72 -9.77 6.27
C ALA A 93 15.55 -11.00 5.38
N ASP A 94 15.03 -12.08 5.98
CA ASP A 94 14.72 -13.31 5.25
C ASP A 94 13.83 -12.99 4.03
N PRO A 95 14.16 -13.51 2.82
CA PRO A 95 13.36 -13.32 1.60
C PRO A 95 11.86 -13.48 1.79
N ILE A 96 11.42 -14.41 2.64
CA ILE A 96 9.99 -14.65 2.87
C ILE A 96 9.26 -13.45 3.47
N LEU A 97 9.97 -12.51 4.09
CA LEU A 97 9.39 -11.34 4.75
C LEU A 97 9.21 -10.13 3.84
N TRP A 98 9.85 -10.10 2.66
CA TRP A 98 9.83 -8.91 1.78
C TRP A 98 9.51 -9.21 0.31
N THR A 99 9.57 -10.47 -0.11
CA THR A 99 9.35 -10.83 -1.52
C THR A 99 7.95 -10.44 -1.98
N ASP A 100 6.93 -10.70 -1.17
CA ASP A 100 5.55 -10.32 -1.49
C ASP A 100 5.39 -8.79 -1.58
N GLU A 101 5.99 -8.05 -0.64
CA GLU A 101 6.00 -6.59 -0.63
C GLU A 101 6.69 -6.04 -1.89
N ALA A 102 7.80 -6.63 -2.34
CA ALA A 102 8.52 -6.22 -3.53
C ALA A 102 7.70 -6.48 -4.81
N VAL A 103 7.11 -7.68 -4.94
CA VAL A 103 6.27 -8.04 -6.09
C VAL A 103 5.05 -7.11 -6.19
N ILE A 104 4.37 -6.88 -5.06
CA ILE A 104 3.18 -6.03 -5.01
C ILE A 104 3.55 -4.56 -5.24
N SER A 105 4.71 -4.10 -4.79
CA SER A 105 5.24 -2.78 -5.15
C SER A 105 5.34 -2.62 -6.67
N GLY A 106 5.83 -3.64 -7.38
CA GLY A 106 5.85 -3.66 -8.84
C GLY A 106 4.46 -3.51 -9.47
N VAL A 107 3.46 -4.24 -8.96
CA VAL A 107 2.06 -4.12 -9.41
C VAL A 107 1.53 -2.70 -9.21
N LEU A 108 1.79 -2.11 -8.05
CA LEU A 108 1.37 -0.74 -7.74
C LEU A 108 2.02 0.29 -8.68
N TRP A 109 3.30 0.13 -9.00
CA TRP A 109 4.00 0.97 -9.97
C TRP A 109 3.44 0.84 -11.38
N VAL A 110 3.12 -0.38 -11.83
CA VAL A 110 2.49 -0.62 -13.14
C VAL A 110 1.15 0.10 -13.22
N LEU A 111 0.31 0.00 -12.18
CA LEU A 111 -0.97 0.71 -12.11
C LEU A 111 -0.76 2.23 -12.12
N PHE A 112 0.20 2.73 -11.36
CA PHE A 112 0.47 4.16 -11.27
C PHE A 112 1.02 4.74 -12.58
N VAL A 113 1.95 4.05 -13.24
CA VAL A 113 2.44 4.43 -14.57
C VAL A 113 1.30 4.41 -15.58
N GLY A 114 0.45 3.39 -15.55
CA GLY A 114 -0.76 3.33 -16.37
C GLY A 114 -1.68 4.54 -16.17
N LEU A 115 -1.85 4.99 -14.92
CA LEU A 115 -2.62 6.19 -14.58
C LEU A 115 -2.03 7.47 -15.16
N VAL A 116 -0.70 7.59 -15.12
CA VAL A 116 0.03 8.79 -15.59
C VAL A 116 0.06 8.86 -17.12
N VAL A 117 0.27 7.73 -17.79
CA VAL A 117 0.40 7.64 -19.25
C VAL A 117 -0.96 7.73 -19.95
N THR A 118 -2.06 7.32 -19.31
CA THR A 118 -3.38 7.48 -19.91
C THR A 118 -3.74 8.96 -20.08
N LYS A 119 -3.79 9.40 -21.34
CA LYS A 119 -4.16 10.78 -21.73
C LYS A 119 -5.49 11.21 -21.09
N ARG A 120 -5.66 12.53 -20.93
CA ARG A 120 -6.94 13.16 -20.56
C ARG A 120 -7.98 12.78 -21.63
N SER A 121 -8.69 11.68 -21.41
CA SER A 121 -10.03 11.49 -21.99
C SER A 121 -11.00 12.46 -21.32
#